data_AF-A0A0Q4FA26-F1
#
_entry.id   AF-A0A0Q4FA26-F1
#
_cell.length_a   1.000
_cell.length_b   1.000
_cell.length_c   1.000
_cell.angle_alpha   90.00
_cell.angle_beta   90.00
_cell.angle_gamma   90.00
#
_symmetry.space_group_name_H-M   'P 1'
#
loop_
_entity.id
_entity.type
_entity.pdbx_description
1 polymer ?
#
loop_
_entity_poly.entity_id
_entity_poly.type
_entity_poly.pdbx_seq_one_letter_code
_entity_poly.pdbx_strand_id
1 'polypeptide(L)'
;MTELLLLPTADTARRALDWVQRTEELSIANHSVRTFLHARVVAASDGLVAGQDYDAEVLFLACVLHDIGTTDDADGELRFEVDGADAAARFLAAEGRNPAEIDVVWEAIALHTSPQIAERRGPITKLTRLGVRGDFGLETVTDAERQAIEDAYPRLDVEKHLGDAVLEQALRTPEKAPRNSWPASLVRAHHDDPHNTGVSEAF
;
A
#
# COMPACT_ATOMS: atom_id res chain seq x y z
N MET A 1 25.20 -3.89 0.10
CA MET A 1 23.76 -3.59 -0.04
C MET A 1 23.10 -4.88 -0.49
N THR A 2 22.26 -5.49 0.35
CA THR A 2 21.60 -6.77 0.04
C THR A 2 20.69 -6.59 -1.17
N GLU A 3 20.68 -7.52 -2.13
CA GLU A 3 19.81 -7.51 -3.32
C GLU A 3 18.31 -7.33 -2.99
N LEU A 4 17.94 -7.74 -1.77
CA LEU A 4 16.65 -7.50 -1.16
C LEU A 4 16.23 -6.02 -1.18
N LEU A 5 17.13 -5.09 -0.88
CA LEU A 5 16.80 -3.66 -0.72
C LEU A 5 16.84 -2.86 -2.03
N LEU A 6 17.10 -3.51 -3.17
CA LEU A 6 17.11 -2.83 -4.46
C LEU A 6 15.70 -2.40 -4.86
N LEU A 7 15.56 -1.11 -5.18
CA LEU A 7 14.36 -0.52 -5.74
C LEU A 7 14.54 -0.25 -7.24
N PRO A 8 13.47 -0.28 -8.05
CA PRO A 8 13.50 0.19 -9.42
C PRO A 8 14.04 1.62 -9.52
N THR A 9 14.87 1.86 -10.55
CA THR A 9 15.56 3.15 -10.74
C THR A 9 15.06 3.91 -11.95
N ALA A 10 13.97 3.49 -12.57
CA ALA A 10 13.31 4.25 -13.62
C ALA A 10 12.83 5.61 -13.08
N ASP A 11 12.75 6.60 -13.97
CA ASP A 11 12.43 7.96 -13.56
C ASP A 11 11.02 8.09 -12.97
N THR A 12 10.03 7.36 -13.51
CA THR A 12 8.68 7.31 -12.95
C THR A 12 8.65 6.68 -11.56
N ALA A 13 9.41 5.60 -11.34
CA ALA A 13 9.57 4.99 -10.01
C ALA A 13 10.17 5.98 -9.00
N ARG A 14 11.22 6.72 -9.38
CA ARG A 14 11.82 7.75 -8.53
C ARG A 14 10.85 8.88 -8.21
N ARG A 15 10.07 9.35 -9.19
CA ARG A 15 9.06 10.40 -9.00
C ARG A 15 7.89 9.95 -8.14
N ALA A 16 7.44 8.71 -8.28
CA ALA A 16 6.41 8.12 -7.41
C ALA A 16 6.90 8.06 -5.96
N LEU A 17 8.12 7.58 -5.73
CA LEU A 17 8.72 7.53 -4.40
C LEU A 17 8.90 8.93 -3.80
N ASP A 18 9.39 9.90 -4.58
CA ASP A 18 9.50 11.29 -4.13
C ASP A 18 8.14 11.91 -3.76
N TRP A 19 7.09 11.61 -4.54
CA TRP A 19 5.75 12.07 -4.22
C TRP A 19 5.30 11.53 -2.86
N VAL A 20 5.32 10.21 -2.69
CA VAL A 20 4.96 9.52 -1.46
C VAL A 20 5.76 10.03 -0.26
N GLN A 21 7.08 10.16 -0.38
CA GLN A 21 7.94 10.67 0.70
C GLN A 21 7.67 12.13 1.08
N ARG A 22 7.05 12.92 0.19
CA ARG A 22 6.69 14.32 0.46
C ARG A 22 5.29 14.48 1.03
N THR A 23 4.38 13.55 0.79
CA THR A 23 2.95 13.73 1.06
C THR A 23 2.38 12.75 2.09
N GLU A 24 2.89 11.52 2.15
CA GLU A 24 2.52 10.56 3.18
C GLU A 24 3.23 10.86 4.51
N GLU A 25 2.62 10.43 5.60
CA GLU A 25 3.33 10.33 6.87
C GLU A 25 4.51 9.34 6.72
N LEU A 26 5.65 9.60 7.36
CA LEU A 26 6.91 8.87 7.12
C LEU A 26 6.79 7.36 7.39
N SER A 27 6.04 6.96 8.41
CA SER A 27 5.78 5.54 8.70
C SER A 27 4.96 4.86 7.60
N ILE A 28 4.00 5.56 7.00
CA ILE A 28 3.20 5.09 5.85
C ILE A 28 4.09 5.03 4.59
N ALA A 29 4.89 6.06 4.32
CA ALA A 29 5.83 6.03 3.19
C ALA A 29 6.85 4.88 3.31
N ASN A 30 7.35 4.62 4.51
CA ASN A 30 8.21 3.47 4.78
C ASN A 30 7.45 2.16 4.56
N HIS A 31 6.19 2.05 5.02
CA HIS A 31 5.33 0.90 4.78
C HIS A 31 5.12 0.63 3.30
N SER A 32 4.81 1.65 2.51
CA SER A 32 4.68 1.57 1.05
C SER A 32 5.92 0.95 0.40
N VAL A 33 7.13 1.31 0.85
CA VAL A 33 8.37 0.68 0.39
C VAL A 33 8.53 -0.74 0.94
N ARG A 34 8.31 -0.99 2.24
CA ARG A 34 8.38 -2.33 2.82
C ARG A 34 7.42 -3.31 2.14
N THR A 35 6.22 -2.86 1.78
CA THR A 35 5.21 -3.61 1.03
C THR A 35 5.76 -4.13 -0.30
N PHE A 36 6.53 -3.32 -1.05
CA PHE A 36 7.23 -3.80 -2.25
C PHE A 36 8.29 -4.86 -1.93
N LEU A 37 9.07 -4.65 -0.87
CA LEU A 37 10.14 -5.58 -0.47
C LEU A 37 9.57 -6.93 -0.03
N HIS A 38 8.50 -6.93 0.77
CA HIS A 38 7.75 -8.14 1.12
C HIS A 38 7.12 -8.80 -0.11
N ALA A 39 6.53 -8.03 -1.03
CA ALA A 39 5.97 -8.56 -2.27
C ALA A 39 7.02 -9.30 -3.12
N ARG A 40 8.27 -8.82 -3.16
CA ARG A 40 9.38 -9.53 -3.83
C ARG A 40 9.72 -10.86 -3.17
N VAL A 41 9.73 -10.93 -1.85
CA VAL A 41 9.99 -12.19 -1.13
C VAL A 41 8.84 -13.18 -1.38
N VAL A 42 7.60 -12.72 -1.32
CA VAL A 42 6.41 -13.53 -1.66
C VAL A 42 6.48 -14.05 -3.10
N ALA A 43 6.86 -13.19 -4.05
CA ALA A 43 7.01 -13.60 -5.44
C ALA A 43 8.06 -14.71 -5.58
N ALA A 44 9.21 -14.57 -4.92
CA ALA A 44 10.26 -15.59 -4.91
C ALA A 44 9.78 -16.91 -4.26
N SER A 45 9.03 -16.84 -3.15
CA SER A 45 8.47 -18.04 -2.50
C SER A 45 7.43 -18.76 -3.36
N ASP A 46 6.71 -18.01 -4.19
CA ASP A 46 5.74 -18.55 -5.16
C ASP A 46 6.39 -19.02 -6.46
N GLY A 47 7.72 -18.88 -6.60
CA GLY A 47 8.46 -19.24 -7.81
C GLY A 47 8.26 -18.28 -8.99
N LEU A 48 7.78 -17.06 -8.73
CA LEU A 48 7.56 -16.03 -9.75
C LEU A 48 8.85 -15.23 -10.02
N VAL A 49 9.17 -15.04 -11.29
CA VAL A 49 10.37 -14.36 -11.76
C VAL A 49 10.03 -12.99 -12.34
N ALA A 50 10.64 -11.95 -11.78
CA ALA A 50 10.52 -10.58 -12.30
C ALA A 50 10.99 -10.49 -13.77
N GLY A 51 10.23 -9.80 -14.61
CA GLY A 51 10.46 -9.69 -16.05
C GLY A 51 9.98 -10.90 -16.87
N GLN A 52 9.50 -11.96 -16.22
CA GLN A 52 8.87 -13.12 -16.88
C GLN A 52 7.40 -13.24 -16.47
N ASP A 53 7.13 -13.32 -15.17
CA ASP A 53 5.78 -13.50 -14.63
C ASP A 53 5.11 -12.18 -14.25
N TYR A 54 5.89 -11.15 -13.91
CA TYR A 54 5.42 -9.82 -13.57
C TYR A 54 6.46 -8.75 -13.88
N ASP A 55 6.01 -7.52 -14.13
CA ASP A 55 6.89 -6.36 -14.27
C ASP A 55 7.22 -5.78 -12.89
N ALA A 56 8.51 -5.70 -12.56
CA ALA A 56 8.97 -5.25 -11.24
C ALA A 56 8.76 -3.75 -11.00
N GLU A 57 8.80 -2.93 -12.05
CA GLU A 57 8.51 -1.50 -11.94
C GLU A 57 7.02 -1.27 -11.73
N VAL A 58 6.15 -2.00 -12.45
CA VAL A 58 4.69 -1.93 -12.23
C VAL A 58 4.32 -2.40 -10.82
N LEU A 59 4.95 -3.48 -10.32
CA LEU A 59 4.75 -3.92 -8.93
C LEU A 59 5.19 -2.85 -7.92
N PHE A 60 6.35 -2.24 -8.15
CA PHE A 60 6.84 -1.16 -7.30
C PHE A 60 5.90 0.04 -7.29
N LEU A 61 5.41 0.48 -8.45
CA LEU A 61 4.45 1.59 -8.55
C LEU A 61 3.15 1.26 -7.82
N ALA A 62 2.62 0.04 -7.97
CA ALA A 62 1.44 -0.41 -7.25
C ALA A 62 1.64 -0.42 -5.73
N CYS A 63 2.76 -0.97 -5.24
CA CYS A 63 3.05 -1.03 -3.81
C CYS A 63 3.33 0.36 -3.22
N VAL A 64 4.13 1.19 -3.89
CA VAL A 64 4.54 2.48 -3.35
C VAL A 64 3.40 3.49 -3.33
N LEU A 65 2.44 3.38 -4.26
CA LEU A 65 1.30 4.31 -4.34
C LEU A 65 0.04 3.80 -3.64
N HIS A 66 0.05 2.62 -3.01
CA HIS A 66 -1.21 1.99 -2.56
C HIS A 66 -1.95 2.74 -1.45
N ASP A 67 -1.21 3.46 -0.60
CA ASP A 67 -1.75 4.26 0.50
C ASP A 67 -1.82 5.75 0.19
N ILE A 68 -1.57 6.18 -1.06
CA ILE A 68 -1.56 7.61 -1.40
C ILE A 68 -2.92 8.29 -1.13
N GLY A 69 -4.00 7.51 -1.16
CA GLY A 69 -5.35 7.95 -0.80
C GLY A 69 -5.52 8.40 0.65
N THR A 70 -4.54 8.15 1.52
CA THR A 70 -4.50 8.64 2.90
C THR A 70 -4.02 10.10 3.01
N THR A 71 -3.50 10.66 1.93
CA THR A 71 -2.95 12.03 1.88
C THR A 71 -4.01 13.07 1.51
N ASP A 72 -3.79 14.33 1.92
CA ASP A 72 -4.64 15.47 1.53
C ASP A 72 -4.70 15.67 -0.01
N ASP A 73 -3.62 15.34 -0.71
CA ASP A 73 -3.51 15.47 -2.18
C ASP A 73 -4.46 14.53 -2.94
N ALA A 74 -4.86 13.43 -2.30
CA ALA A 74 -5.72 12.40 -2.87
C ALA A 74 -7.01 12.18 -2.06
N ASP A 75 -7.36 13.07 -1.14
CA ASP A 75 -8.55 12.93 -0.30
C ASP A 75 -9.83 13.37 -1.04
N GLY A 76 -10.50 12.40 -1.69
CA GLY A 76 -11.76 12.58 -2.40
C GLY A 76 -12.99 12.16 -1.58
N GLU A 77 -14.06 11.80 -2.30
CA GLU A 77 -15.35 11.38 -1.71
C GLU A 77 -15.52 9.85 -1.65
N LEU A 78 -14.60 9.09 -2.25
CA LEU A 78 -14.65 7.62 -2.29
C LEU A 78 -13.78 7.02 -1.19
N ARG A 79 -13.82 5.70 -1.02
CA ARG A 79 -12.91 5.05 -0.07
C ARG A 79 -11.45 5.37 -0.44
N PHE A 80 -10.56 5.45 0.55
CA PHE A 80 -9.14 5.80 0.33
C PHE A 80 -8.47 4.88 -0.70
N GLU A 81 -8.87 3.61 -0.78
CA GLU A 81 -8.33 2.68 -1.79
C GLU A 81 -8.66 3.12 -3.22
N VAL A 82 -9.86 3.66 -3.45
CA VAL A 82 -10.33 4.08 -4.77
C VAL A 82 -9.81 5.48 -5.11
N ASP A 83 -9.89 6.40 -4.15
CA ASP A 83 -9.33 7.75 -4.31
C ASP A 83 -7.81 7.68 -4.59
N GLY A 84 -7.09 6.82 -3.87
CA GLY A 84 -5.67 6.56 -4.08
C GLY A 84 -5.38 5.94 -5.45
N ALA A 85 -6.18 4.95 -5.87
CA ALA A 85 -6.06 4.36 -7.20
C ALA A 85 -6.27 5.40 -8.32
N ASP A 86 -7.29 6.25 -8.20
CA ASP A 86 -7.56 7.33 -9.15
C ASP A 86 -6.44 8.37 -9.18
N ALA A 87 -5.88 8.74 -8.03
CA ALA A 87 -4.74 9.65 -7.94
C ALA A 87 -3.48 9.06 -8.58
N ALA A 88 -3.17 7.79 -8.29
CA ALA A 88 -2.07 7.05 -8.91
C ALA A 88 -2.25 6.96 -10.43
N ALA A 89 -3.44 6.68 -10.93
CA ALA A 89 -3.70 6.61 -12.37
C ALA A 89 -3.48 7.95 -13.07
N ARG A 90 -3.93 9.07 -12.47
CA ARG A 90 -3.66 10.42 -13.00
C ARG A 90 -2.16 10.73 -13.02
N PHE A 91 -1.45 10.41 -11.95
CA PHE A 91 0.00 10.57 -11.87
C PHE A 91 0.70 9.78 -12.98
N LEU A 92 0.40 8.48 -13.12
CA LEU A 92 1.03 7.61 -14.12
C LEU A 92 0.68 8.00 -15.56
N ALA A 93 -0.52 8.50 -15.80
CA ALA A 93 -0.90 9.04 -17.10
C ALA A 93 -0.09 10.30 -17.46
N ALA A 94 0.11 11.21 -16.50
CA ALA A 94 0.94 12.40 -16.70
C ALA A 94 2.42 12.05 -16.94
N GLU A 95 2.88 10.94 -16.36
CA GLU A 95 4.19 10.33 -16.54
C GLU A 95 4.35 9.59 -17.89
N GLY A 96 3.27 9.47 -18.68
CA GLY A 96 3.28 8.84 -19.99
C GLY A 96 3.32 7.30 -19.95
N ARG A 97 2.90 6.68 -18.84
CA ARG A 97 2.81 5.21 -18.75
C ARG A 97 1.72 4.65 -19.66
N ASN A 98 1.90 3.39 -20.03
CA ASN A 98 0.96 2.70 -20.90
C ASN A 98 -0.39 2.48 -20.17
N PRO A 99 -1.54 2.74 -20.82
CA PRO A 99 -2.85 2.59 -20.18
C PRO A 99 -3.11 1.22 -19.55
N ALA A 100 -2.65 0.13 -20.16
CA ALA A 100 -2.84 -1.20 -19.59
C ALA A 100 -2.02 -1.43 -18.30
N GLU A 101 -0.88 -0.75 -18.14
CA GLU A 101 -0.13 -0.78 -16.88
C GLU A 101 -0.82 0.07 -15.81
N ILE A 102 -1.37 1.22 -16.22
CA ILE A 102 -2.15 2.10 -15.35
C ILE A 102 -3.36 1.35 -14.80
N ASP A 103 -4.10 0.62 -15.64
CA ASP A 103 -5.25 -0.18 -15.22
C ASP A 103 -4.84 -1.27 -14.20
N VAL A 104 -3.68 -1.90 -14.38
CA VAL A 104 -3.15 -2.90 -13.44
C VAL A 104 -2.75 -2.27 -12.11
N VAL A 105 -2.09 -1.11 -12.13
CA VAL A 105 -1.76 -0.38 -10.89
C VAL A 105 -3.03 0.06 -10.18
N TRP A 106 -3.98 0.64 -10.90
CA TRP A 106 -5.27 1.06 -10.35
C TRP A 106 -5.98 -0.12 -9.69
N GLU A 107 -6.07 -1.28 -10.36
CA GLU A 107 -6.70 -2.48 -9.82
C GLU A 107 -5.99 -3.00 -8.57
N ALA A 108 -4.65 -3.01 -8.58
CA ALA A 108 -3.85 -3.46 -7.44
C ALA A 108 -4.10 -2.58 -6.20
N ILE A 109 -4.13 -1.25 -6.39
CA ILE A 109 -4.39 -0.28 -5.33
C ILE A 109 -5.84 -0.39 -4.86
N ALA A 110 -6.83 -0.35 -5.76
CA ALA A 110 -8.25 -0.38 -5.36
C ALA A 110 -8.64 -1.67 -4.60
N LEU A 111 -7.93 -2.78 -4.84
CA LEU A 111 -8.24 -4.08 -4.25
C LEU A 111 -7.31 -4.51 -3.12
N HIS A 112 -6.29 -3.72 -2.74
CA HIS A 112 -5.27 -4.19 -1.79
C HIS A 112 -5.87 -4.61 -0.42
N THR A 113 -6.95 -3.97 0.03
CA THR A 113 -7.68 -4.34 1.27
C THR A 113 -8.71 -5.45 1.09
N SER A 114 -8.92 -5.98 -0.11
CA SER A 114 -10.00 -6.93 -0.43
C SER A 114 -9.52 -8.41 -0.45
N PRO A 115 -9.71 -9.18 0.65
CA PRO A 115 -9.29 -10.59 0.71
C PRO A 115 -9.93 -11.46 -0.36
N GLN A 116 -9.14 -12.40 -0.87
CA GLN A 116 -9.51 -13.44 -1.84
C GLN A 116 -9.87 -12.90 -3.23
N ILE A 117 -10.25 -11.63 -3.34
CA ILE A 117 -10.49 -10.95 -4.61
C ILE A 117 -9.15 -10.58 -5.22
N ALA A 118 -8.30 -9.83 -4.50
CA ALA A 118 -7.04 -9.34 -5.07
C ALA A 118 -6.12 -10.50 -5.50
N GLU A 119 -6.07 -11.59 -4.72
CA GLU A 119 -5.27 -12.78 -5.04
C GLU A 119 -5.73 -13.53 -6.30
N ARG A 120 -6.88 -13.16 -6.89
CA ARG A 120 -7.43 -13.73 -8.13
C ARG A 120 -7.33 -12.79 -9.35
N ARG A 121 -6.75 -11.60 -9.20
CA ARG A 121 -6.70 -10.56 -10.24
C ARG A 121 -5.32 -10.40 -10.90
N GLY A 122 -4.50 -11.45 -10.87
CA GLY A 122 -3.19 -11.47 -11.52
C GLY A 122 -2.03 -11.20 -10.54
N PRO A 123 -0.78 -11.31 -11.02
CA PRO A 123 0.39 -11.34 -10.14
C PRO A 123 0.62 -10.00 -9.44
N ILE A 124 0.47 -8.85 -10.11
CA ILE A 124 0.67 -7.54 -9.48
C ILE A 124 -0.32 -7.33 -8.34
N THR A 125 -1.62 -7.43 -8.61
CA THR A 125 -2.68 -7.26 -7.61
C THR A 125 -2.56 -8.24 -6.45
N LYS A 126 -2.23 -9.51 -6.72
CA LYS A 126 -1.95 -10.52 -5.70
C LYS A 126 -0.74 -10.11 -4.84
N LEU A 127 0.38 -9.77 -5.48
CA LEU A 127 1.64 -9.50 -4.79
C LEU A 127 1.59 -8.20 -3.99
N THR A 128 0.92 -7.15 -4.46
CA THR A 128 0.70 -5.92 -3.68
C THR A 128 -0.03 -6.25 -2.37
N ARG A 129 -1.16 -6.98 -2.44
CA ARG A 129 -1.89 -7.39 -1.23
C ARG A 129 -1.05 -8.28 -0.31
N LEU A 130 -0.34 -9.26 -0.85
CA LEU A 130 0.49 -10.14 -0.03
C LEU A 130 1.72 -9.42 0.54
N GLY A 131 2.20 -8.37 -0.12
CA GLY A 131 3.22 -7.45 0.38
C GLY A 131 2.74 -6.67 1.61
N VAL A 132 1.56 -6.06 1.53
CA VAL A 132 0.92 -5.37 2.68
C VAL A 132 0.77 -6.33 3.85
N ARG A 133 0.27 -7.54 3.57
CA ARG A 133 0.12 -8.61 4.55
C ARG A 133 1.46 -9.05 5.16
N GLY A 134 2.51 -9.12 4.35
CA GLY A 134 3.86 -9.46 4.81
C GLY A 134 4.40 -8.41 5.79
N ASP A 135 4.14 -7.12 5.53
CA ASP A 135 4.57 -6.05 6.43
C ASP A 135 3.87 -6.10 7.79
N PHE A 136 2.61 -6.54 7.84
CA PHE A 136 1.82 -6.72 9.06
C PHE A 136 1.80 -8.15 9.61
N GLY A 137 2.81 -8.96 9.26
CA GLY A 137 3.10 -10.20 10.00
C GLY A 137 2.61 -11.50 9.37
N LEU A 138 2.31 -11.55 8.06
CA LEU A 138 2.20 -12.84 7.39
C LEU A 138 3.56 -13.50 7.15
N GLU A 139 3.68 -14.74 7.62
CA GLU A 139 4.87 -15.58 7.51
C GLU A 139 5.19 -15.96 6.05
N THR A 140 5.94 -15.10 5.40
CA THR A 140 6.56 -15.37 4.08
C THR A 140 8.02 -14.91 4.00
N VAL A 141 8.48 -14.16 5.01
CA VAL A 141 9.85 -13.63 5.11
C VAL A 141 10.57 -14.25 6.30
N THR A 142 11.86 -14.48 6.17
CA THR A 142 12.70 -14.87 7.31
C THR A 142 12.91 -13.69 8.26
N ASP A 143 13.22 -13.98 9.53
CA ASP A 143 13.52 -12.94 10.53
C ASP A 143 14.67 -12.02 10.09
N ALA A 144 15.67 -12.58 9.40
CA ALA A 144 16.80 -11.82 8.89
C ALA A 144 16.41 -10.86 7.75
N GLU A 145 15.52 -11.28 6.84
CA GLU A 145 14.98 -10.42 5.78
C GLU A 145 14.10 -9.32 6.36
N ARG A 146 13.22 -9.67 7.31
CA ARG A 146 12.39 -8.71 8.04
C ARG A 146 13.26 -7.65 8.72
N GLN A 147 14.27 -8.07 9.49
CA GLN A 147 15.17 -7.15 10.18
C GLN A 147 15.88 -6.22 9.19
N ALA A 148 16.41 -6.76 8.09
CA ALA A 148 17.10 -5.94 7.08
C ALA A 148 16.17 -4.92 6.41
N ILE A 149 14.91 -5.28 6.16
CA ILE A 149 13.88 -4.38 5.60
C ILE A 149 13.52 -3.28 6.60
N GLU A 150 13.24 -3.64 7.86
CA GLU A 150 12.83 -2.70 8.90
C GLU A 150 13.98 -1.79 9.37
N ASP A 151 15.23 -2.25 9.32
CA ASP A 151 16.42 -1.41 9.57
C ASP A 151 16.57 -0.32 8.49
N ALA A 152 16.27 -0.66 7.23
CA ALA A 152 16.38 0.27 6.11
C ALA A 152 15.17 1.23 6.03
N TYR A 153 13.98 0.74 6.38
CA TYR A 153 12.72 1.48 6.33
C TYR A 153 11.94 1.29 7.66
N PRO A 154 12.28 2.06 8.71
CA PRO A 154 11.72 1.88 10.06
C PRO A 154 10.18 1.92 10.13
N ARG A 155 9.59 1.10 11.01
CA ARG A 155 8.13 0.96 11.18
C ARG A 155 7.44 2.21 11.70
N LEU A 156 8.06 2.94 12.64
CA LEU A 156 7.59 4.24 13.16
C LEU A 156 6.09 4.29 13.53
N ASP A 157 5.57 3.25 14.18
CA ASP A 157 4.15 3.14 14.59
C ASP A 157 3.13 3.20 13.44
N VAL A 158 3.46 2.64 12.28
CA VAL A 158 2.59 2.69 11.09
C VAL A 158 1.17 2.17 11.31
N GLU A 159 0.96 1.17 12.18
CA GLU A 159 -0.38 0.69 12.51
C GLU A 159 -1.27 1.80 13.07
N LYS A 160 -0.69 2.67 13.87
CA LYS A 160 -1.38 3.82 14.43
C LYS A 160 -1.60 4.89 13.35
N HIS A 161 -0.53 5.32 12.67
CA HIS A 161 -0.63 6.43 11.71
C HIS A 161 -1.54 6.12 10.53
N LEU A 162 -1.46 4.91 9.97
CA LEU A 162 -2.31 4.48 8.86
C LEU A 162 -3.78 4.36 9.31
N GLY A 163 -4.02 3.75 10.47
CA GLY A 163 -5.36 3.65 11.04
C GLY A 163 -6.00 5.02 11.31
N ASP A 164 -5.23 5.95 11.88
CA ASP A 164 -5.68 7.31 12.18
C ASP A 164 -5.98 8.10 10.90
N ALA A 165 -5.10 8.06 9.90
CA ALA A 165 -5.32 8.78 8.64
C ALA A 165 -6.62 8.34 7.94
N VAL A 166 -6.86 7.02 7.89
CA VAL A 166 -8.08 6.46 7.31
C VAL A 166 -9.32 6.79 8.15
N LEU A 167 -9.21 6.72 9.48
CA LEU A 167 -10.29 7.07 10.40
C LEU A 167 -10.68 8.55 10.28
N GLU A 168 -9.71 9.46 10.27
CA GLU A 168 -9.93 10.91 10.18
C GLU A 168 -10.71 11.27 8.90
N GLN A 169 -10.31 10.72 7.75
CA GLN A 169 -11.04 10.91 6.49
C GLN A 169 -12.47 10.35 6.57
N ALA A 170 -12.64 9.16 7.15
CA ALA A 170 -13.95 8.51 7.29
C ALA A 170 -14.91 9.26 8.25
N LEU A 171 -14.38 9.89 9.31
CA LEU A 171 -15.18 10.72 10.21
C LEU A 171 -15.65 12.02 9.54
N ARG A 172 -14.82 12.61 8.68
CA ARG A 172 -15.16 13.80 7.89
C ARG A 172 -16.12 13.49 6.75
N THR A 173 -15.94 12.34 6.10
CA THR A 173 -16.72 11.90 4.92
C THR A 173 -17.20 10.45 5.12
N PRO A 174 -18.40 10.25 5.70
CA PRO A 174 -18.91 8.92 6.04
C PRO A 174 -19.01 7.94 4.87
N GLU A 175 -19.14 8.44 3.63
CA GLU A 175 -19.18 7.65 2.39
C GLU A 175 -17.88 6.86 2.16
N LYS A 176 -16.75 7.32 2.73
CA LYS A 176 -15.45 6.63 2.67
C LYS A 176 -15.41 5.37 3.53
N ALA A 177 -16.41 5.14 4.38
CA ALA A 177 -16.54 3.97 5.25
C ALA A 177 -17.82 3.14 5.00
N PRO A 178 -17.92 2.42 3.86
CA PRO A 178 -19.01 1.48 3.63
C PRO A 178 -19.10 0.41 4.73
N ARG A 179 -20.31 0.02 5.14
CA ARG A 179 -20.55 -0.81 6.35
C ARG A 179 -19.68 -2.07 6.50
N ASN A 180 -19.30 -2.72 5.40
CA ASN A 180 -18.50 -3.95 5.39
C ASN A 180 -17.04 -3.71 4.98
N SER A 181 -16.49 -2.55 5.31
CA SER A 181 -15.12 -2.16 5.00
C SER A 181 -14.25 -2.04 6.26
N TRP A 182 -12.94 -2.04 6.06
CA TRP A 182 -11.98 -1.77 7.13
C TRP A 182 -12.13 -0.35 7.72
N PRO A 183 -12.27 0.73 6.92
CA PRO A 183 -12.60 2.06 7.45
C PRO A 183 -13.86 2.10 8.34
N ALA A 184 -14.92 1.36 7.98
CA ALA A 184 -16.11 1.26 8.83
C ALA A 184 -15.87 0.54 10.16
N SER A 185 -14.88 -0.36 10.21
CA SER A 185 -14.48 -1.02 11.44
C SER A 185 -13.66 -0.08 12.33
N LEU A 186 -12.80 0.76 11.75
CA LEU A 186 -12.09 1.83 12.47
C LEU A 186 -13.07 2.83 13.08
N VAL A 187 -14.06 3.30 12.31
CA VAL A 187 -15.10 4.24 12.81
C VAL A 187 -15.90 3.63 13.96
N ARG A 188 -16.26 2.34 13.86
CA ARG A 188 -16.95 1.63 14.94
C ARG A 188 -16.08 1.55 16.20
N ALA A 189 -14.83 1.15 16.07
CA ALA A 189 -13.90 1.08 17.21
C ALA A 189 -13.70 2.45 17.88
N HIS A 190 -13.62 3.53 17.09
CA HIS A 190 -13.55 4.89 17.62
C HIS A 190 -14.82 5.30 18.37
N HIS A 191 -16.00 4.91 17.92
CA HIS A 191 -17.23 5.18 18.66
C HIS A 191 -17.36 4.37 19.96
N ASP A 192 -16.80 3.15 19.99
CA ASP A 192 -16.78 2.30 21.18
C ASP A 192 -15.78 2.82 22.23
N ASP A 193 -14.63 3.37 21.81
CA ASP A 193 -13.65 4.05 22.67
C ASP A 193 -13.06 5.32 22.01
N PRO A 194 -13.71 6.50 22.14
CA PRO A 194 -13.27 7.73 21.50
C PRO A 194 -12.03 8.36 22.15
N HIS A 195 -11.54 7.79 23.26
CA HIS A 195 -10.37 8.29 23.98
C HIS A 195 -9.13 7.41 23.76
N ASN A 196 -9.23 6.34 22.96
CA ASN A 196 -8.07 5.55 22.58
C ASN A 196 -7.03 6.41 21.86
N THR A 197 -5.81 6.46 22.39
CA THR A 197 -4.66 7.13 21.77
C THR A 197 -3.62 6.15 21.22
N GLY A 198 -3.88 4.85 21.30
CA GLY A 198 -3.04 3.78 20.78
C GLY A 198 -3.49 3.29 19.40
N VAL A 199 -3.04 2.09 19.01
CA VAL A 199 -3.52 1.42 17.79
C VAL A 199 -4.99 1.03 17.97
N SER A 200 -5.80 1.21 16.92
CA SER A 200 -7.21 0.79 16.92
C SER A 200 -7.33 -0.73 17.01
N GLU A 201 -8.28 -1.26 17.79
CA GLU A 201 -8.58 -2.70 17.82
C GLU A 201 -9.08 -3.25 16.47
N ALA A 202 -9.47 -2.36 15.56
CA ALA A 202 -9.90 -2.69 14.21
C ALA A 202 -8.77 -2.70 13.17
N PHE A 203 -7.52 -2.46 13.59
CA PHE A 203 -6.32 -2.64 12.74
C PHE A 203 -5.98 -4.13 12.60
#